data_AF-A0A7M2CDE1-F1
#
_entry.id   AF-A0A7M2CDE1-F1
#
_cell.length_a   1.000
_cell.length_b   1.000
_cell.length_c   1.000
_cell.angle_alpha   90.00
_cell.angle_beta   90.00
_cell.angle_gamma   90.00
#
_symmetry.space_group_name_H-M   'P 1'
#
loop_
_entity.id
_entity.type
_entity.pdbx_description
1 polymer ?
#
loop_
_entity_poly.entity_id
_entity_poly.type
_entity_poly.pdbx_seq_one_letter_code
_entity_poly.pdbx_strand_id
1 'polypeptide(L)'
;MVRRSSTATTQRGFPRWAWIVVAAAAVIALVGGVVAWYQANPQTSGPAAAPSATSDVANTPNGCLAGKSNDATGLLKAQKEAPHNEAGAVGFAAAVLRWIAQYPRPSVADGTRVSGTILAEGATGTVANLAANLAAAKPLPGVNSGSVNFADGRFAIEESTADMVRVTVGGTEVRNGKPTGQKIASTVTVVWEENSWKVRSDGTERTLDELFADGSAFSGGC
;
A
#
# COMPACT_ATOMS: atom_id res chain seq x y z
N MET A 1 45.57 42.36 -45.39
CA MET A 1 45.56 41.01 -44.80
C MET A 1 44.68 41.06 -43.55
N VAL A 2 43.51 40.42 -43.59
CA VAL A 2 42.48 40.48 -42.54
C VAL A 2 42.49 39.15 -41.77
N ARG A 3 42.83 39.16 -40.48
CA ARG A 3 42.68 38.00 -39.59
C ARG A 3 41.25 37.99 -39.05
N ARG A 4 40.47 36.97 -39.44
CA ARG A 4 39.14 36.69 -38.88
C ARG A 4 39.30 35.96 -37.54
N SER A 5 38.68 36.48 -36.49
CA SER A 5 38.52 35.79 -35.21
C SER A 5 37.35 34.81 -35.30
N SER A 6 37.59 33.54 -35.00
CA SER A 6 36.53 32.53 -34.84
C SER A 6 36.00 32.58 -33.42
N THR A 7 34.74 33.00 -33.24
CA THR A 7 34.00 32.87 -31.98
C THR A 7 33.42 31.46 -31.88
N ALA A 8 33.93 30.66 -30.94
CA ALA A 8 33.31 29.39 -30.56
C ALA A 8 31.96 29.68 -29.87
N THR A 9 30.87 29.17 -30.43
CA THR A 9 29.55 29.24 -29.80
C THR A 9 29.44 28.12 -28.77
N THR A 10 29.59 28.45 -27.49
CA THR A 10 29.33 27.54 -26.38
C THR A 10 27.83 27.22 -26.36
N GLN A 11 27.46 26.03 -26.82
CA GLN A 11 26.09 25.51 -26.70
C GLN A 11 25.85 25.17 -25.22
N ARG A 12 25.29 26.12 -24.45
CA ARG A 12 24.81 25.86 -23.08
C ARG A 12 23.60 24.92 -23.17
N GLY A 13 23.82 23.65 -22.85
CA GLY A 13 22.74 22.69 -22.65
C GLY A 13 21.77 23.19 -21.58
N PHE A 14 20.47 23.08 -21.84
CA PHE A 14 19.43 23.45 -20.89
C PHE A 14 19.62 22.63 -19.60
N PRO A 15 19.76 23.26 -18.44
CA PRO A 15 20.02 22.54 -17.20
C PRO A 15 18.78 21.71 -16.82
N ARG A 16 18.99 20.50 -16.28
CA ARG A 16 17.91 19.52 -16.00
C ARG A 16 16.79 20.09 -15.11
N TRP A 17 17.10 21.06 -14.25
CA TRP A 17 16.11 21.75 -13.43
C TRP A 17 15.13 22.61 -14.25
N ALA A 18 15.57 23.15 -15.39
CA ALA A 18 14.69 23.92 -16.28
C ALA A 18 13.64 23.04 -16.97
N TRP A 19 13.96 21.77 -17.24
CA TRP A 19 12.97 20.80 -17.73
C TRP A 19 11.91 20.45 -16.69
N ILE A 20 12.29 20.38 -15.41
CA ILE A 20 11.35 20.15 -14.31
C ILE A 20 10.38 21.33 -14.16
N VAL A 21 10.89 22.56 -14.28
CA VAL A 21 10.04 23.78 -14.22
C VAL A 21 9.08 23.84 -15.41
N VAL A 22 9.53 23.49 -16.62
CA VAL A 22 8.65 23.44 -17.82
C VAL A 22 7.59 22.34 -17.69
N ALA A 23 7.96 21.15 -17.18
CA ALA A 23 7.02 20.06 -16.96
C ALA A 23 5.98 20.42 -15.89
N ALA A 24 6.40 21.04 -14.78
CA ALA A 24 5.49 21.49 -13.73
C ALA A 24 4.52 22.58 -14.25
N ALA A 25 5.01 23.53 -15.05
CA ALA A 25 4.16 24.55 -15.67
C ALA A 25 3.13 23.95 -16.65
N ALA A 26 3.51 22.92 -17.41
CA ALA A 26 2.61 22.22 -18.33
C ALA A 26 1.49 21.47 -17.60
N VAL A 27 1.80 20.82 -16.47
CA VAL A 27 0.79 20.13 -15.64
C VAL A 27 -0.20 21.12 -15.04
N ILE A 28 0.27 22.26 -14.52
CA ILE A 28 -0.60 23.30 -13.97
C ILE A 28 -1.52 23.88 -15.05
N ALA A 29 -1.02 24.09 -16.27
CA ALA A 29 -1.82 24.57 -17.40
C ALA A 29 -2.89 23.56 -17.83
N LEU A 30 -2.58 22.26 -17.81
CA LEU A 30 -3.54 21.20 -18.13
C LEU A 30 -4.66 21.10 -17.09
N VAL A 31 -4.32 21.15 -15.80
CA VAL A 31 -5.31 21.12 -14.71
C VAL A 31 -6.20 22.38 -14.74
N GLY A 32 -5.61 23.55 -14.97
CA GLY A 32 -6.37 24.81 -15.11
C GLY A 32 -7.32 24.80 -16.32
N GLY A 33 -6.88 24.26 -17.46
CA GLY A 33 -7.69 24.15 -18.67
C GLY A 33 -8.90 23.22 -18.52
N VAL A 34 -8.73 22.07 -17.84
CA VAL A 34 -9.82 21.12 -17.59
C VAL A 34 -10.88 21.71 -16.66
N VAL A 35 -10.45 22.44 -15.61
CA VAL A 35 -11.37 23.09 -14.66
C VAL A 35 -12.15 24.23 -15.34
N ALA A 36 -11.48 25.04 -16.17
CA ALA A 36 -12.14 26.13 -16.89
C ALA A 36 -13.14 25.61 -17.94
N TRP A 37 -12.83 24.51 -18.62
CA TRP A 37 -13.73 23.88 -19.59
C TRP A 37 -14.98 23.30 -18.91
N TYR A 38 -14.84 22.69 -17.74
CA TYR A 38 -15.97 22.15 -16.96
C TYR A 38 -16.93 23.25 -16.47
N GLN A 39 -16.40 24.41 -16.11
CA GLN A 39 -17.19 25.57 -15.68
C GLN A 39 -17.93 26.23 -16.86
N ALA A 40 -17.37 26.17 -18.07
CA ALA A 40 -17.95 26.79 -19.27
C ALA A 40 -19.05 25.95 -19.95
N ASN A 41 -19.14 24.65 -19.65
CA ASN A 41 -20.10 23.72 -20.27
C ASN A 41 -21.02 23.02 -19.24
N PRO A 42 -21.90 23.74 -18.52
CA PRO A 42 -22.85 23.13 -17.60
C PRO A 42 -23.87 22.26 -18.36
N GLN A 43 -23.93 20.97 -18.05
CA GLN A 43 -24.96 20.06 -18.54
C GLN A 43 -26.28 20.33 -17.80
N THR A 44 -27.35 20.65 -18.54
CA THR A 44 -28.70 20.90 -18.02
C THR A 44 -29.21 19.65 -17.29
N SER A 45 -29.39 19.75 -15.97
CA SER A 45 -29.86 18.65 -15.12
C SER A 45 -31.39 18.64 -15.02
N GLY A 46 -32.03 17.55 -15.44
CA GLY A 46 -33.40 17.22 -15.06
C GLY A 46 -33.49 16.81 -13.58
N PRO A 47 -34.71 16.62 -13.02
CA PRO A 47 -34.91 16.42 -11.59
C PRO A 47 -34.06 15.26 -11.04
N ALA A 48 -33.18 15.58 -10.08
CA ALA A 48 -32.21 14.65 -9.50
C ALA A 48 -32.91 13.51 -8.75
N ALA A 49 -32.70 12.28 -9.22
CA ALA A 49 -32.87 11.11 -8.38
C ALA A 49 -31.86 11.20 -7.23
N ALA A 50 -32.32 10.94 -6.00
CA ALA A 50 -31.45 10.92 -4.82
C ALA A 50 -30.24 9.99 -5.08
N PRO A 51 -29.00 10.39 -4.77
CA PRO A 51 -27.85 9.52 -4.96
C PRO A 51 -28.02 8.30 -4.07
N SER A 52 -28.14 7.12 -4.69
CA SER A 52 -27.94 5.88 -3.97
C SER A 52 -26.46 5.84 -3.58
N ALA A 53 -26.18 5.86 -2.27
CA ALA A 53 -24.83 5.70 -1.73
C ALA A 53 -24.34 4.29 -2.08
N THR A 54 -23.66 4.14 -3.21
CA THR A 54 -23.17 2.85 -3.68
C THR A 54 -21.90 3.04 -4.52
N SER A 55 -20.85 3.65 -3.96
CA SER A 55 -19.53 3.68 -4.64
C SER A 55 -18.30 3.87 -3.72
N ASP A 56 -18.41 4.43 -2.51
CA ASP A 56 -17.21 4.70 -1.70
C ASP A 56 -16.63 3.48 -0.95
N VAL A 57 -17.45 2.45 -0.73
CA VAL A 57 -17.01 1.24 0.00
C VAL A 57 -16.04 0.40 -0.84
N ALA A 58 -16.16 0.40 -2.17
CA ALA A 58 -15.28 -0.36 -3.06
C ALA A 58 -13.86 0.24 -3.16
N ASN A 59 -13.72 1.54 -2.85
CA ASN A 59 -12.45 2.28 -2.92
C ASN A 59 -11.80 2.46 -1.54
N THR A 60 -12.49 2.15 -0.45
CA THR A 60 -11.91 2.25 0.89
C THR A 60 -11.26 0.92 1.27
N PRO A 61 -9.94 0.89 1.59
CA PRO A 61 -9.26 -0.36 1.93
C PRO A 61 -9.94 -1.13 3.06
N ASN A 62 -10.15 -2.43 2.83
CA ASN A 62 -10.76 -3.33 3.80
C ASN A 62 -9.67 -4.01 4.66
N GLY A 63 -9.55 -3.61 5.93
CA GLY A 63 -8.65 -4.25 6.90
C GLY A 63 -8.98 -5.72 7.19
N CYS A 64 -10.18 -6.16 6.78
CA CYS A 64 -10.71 -7.51 6.91
C CYS A 64 -10.75 -8.30 5.61
N LEU A 65 -9.91 -7.98 4.64
CA LEU A 65 -9.91 -8.70 3.36
C LEU A 65 -9.71 -10.22 3.51
N ALA A 66 -8.89 -10.67 4.46
CA ALA A 66 -8.72 -12.09 4.81
C ALA A 66 -9.88 -12.69 5.65
N GLY A 67 -10.88 -11.89 6.00
CA GLY A 67 -11.93 -12.24 6.94
C GLY A 67 -11.41 -12.41 8.37
N LYS A 68 -12.08 -13.30 9.12
CA LYS A 68 -11.73 -13.59 10.53
C LYS A 68 -10.56 -14.56 10.69
N SER A 69 -10.17 -15.26 9.63
CA SER A 69 -9.03 -16.17 9.69
C SER A 69 -7.73 -15.41 9.45
N ASN A 70 -6.72 -15.74 10.24
CA ASN A 70 -5.36 -15.25 10.05
C ASN A 70 -4.45 -16.34 9.45
N ASP A 71 -4.99 -17.49 9.03
CA ASP A 71 -4.22 -18.60 8.47
C ASP A 71 -3.79 -18.40 7.01
N ALA A 72 -2.96 -19.31 6.49
CA ALA A 72 -2.49 -19.27 5.11
C ALA A 72 -3.61 -19.31 4.07
N THR A 73 -4.71 -20.00 4.34
CA THR A 73 -5.86 -20.05 3.43
C THR A 73 -6.57 -18.69 3.39
N GLY A 74 -6.75 -18.04 4.53
CA GLY A 74 -7.31 -16.69 4.63
C GLY A 74 -6.47 -15.66 3.86
N LEU A 75 -5.15 -15.69 4.02
CA LEU A 75 -4.25 -14.80 3.29
C LEU A 75 -4.27 -15.04 1.77
N LEU A 76 -4.17 -16.29 1.32
CA LEU A 76 -4.19 -16.62 -0.10
C LEU A 76 -5.55 -16.35 -0.74
N LYS A 77 -6.64 -16.43 0.03
CA LYS A 77 -7.96 -15.99 -0.39
C LYS A 77 -7.98 -14.47 -0.56
N ALA A 78 -7.49 -13.71 0.43
CA ALA A 78 -7.42 -12.25 0.37
C ALA A 78 -6.65 -11.77 -0.86
N GLN A 79 -5.54 -12.41 -1.20
CA GLN A 79 -4.75 -12.10 -2.40
C GLN A 79 -5.57 -12.22 -3.69
N LYS A 80 -6.35 -13.30 -3.82
CA LYS A 80 -7.17 -13.58 -5.00
C LYS A 80 -8.37 -12.65 -5.12
N GLU A 81 -8.94 -12.25 -3.99
CA GLU A 81 -10.11 -11.37 -3.92
C GLU A 81 -9.72 -9.88 -3.97
N ALA A 82 -8.45 -9.55 -3.75
CA ALA A 82 -7.96 -8.19 -3.82
C ALA A 82 -8.11 -7.65 -5.26
N PRO A 83 -8.92 -6.59 -5.48
CA PRO A 83 -9.03 -5.98 -6.79
C PRO A 83 -7.70 -5.36 -7.23
N HIS A 84 -7.48 -5.30 -8.55
CA HIS A 84 -6.33 -4.59 -9.13
C HIS A 84 -6.52 -3.07 -9.05
N ASN A 85 -6.44 -2.53 -7.84
CA ASN A 85 -6.45 -1.12 -7.55
C ASN A 85 -5.76 -0.87 -6.20
N GLU A 86 -5.56 0.40 -5.87
CA GLU A 86 -4.90 0.81 -4.62
C GLU A 86 -5.60 0.25 -3.37
N ALA A 87 -6.92 0.24 -3.33
CA ALA A 87 -7.67 -0.28 -2.19
C ALA A 87 -7.44 -1.78 -1.95
N GLY A 88 -7.38 -2.56 -3.02
CA GLY A 88 -7.05 -3.98 -2.99
C GLY A 88 -5.60 -4.23 -2.54
N ALA A 89 -4.66 -3.43 -3.02
CA ALA A 89 -3.26 -3.49 -2.60
C ALA A 89 -3.11 -3.25 -1.09
N VAL A 90 -3.75 -2.20 -0.55
CA VAL A 90 -3.71 -1.86 0.87
C VAL A 90 -4.41 -2.92 1.73
N GLY A 91 -5.58 -3.42 1.28
CA GLY A 91 -6.28 -4.51 1.98
C GLY A 91 -5.45 -5.80 2.01
N PHE A 92 -4.73 -6.11 0.92
CA PHE A 92 -3.81 -7.25 0.87
C PHE A 92 -2.60 -7.05 1.79
N ALA A 93 -1.98 -5.87 1.82
CA ALA A 93 -0.89 -5.55 2.74
C ALA A 93 -1.32 -5.71 4.21
N ALA A 94 -2.55 -5.29 4.56
CA ALA A 94 -3.13 -5.50 5.88
C ALA A 94 -3.30 -6.99 6.21
N ALA A 95 -3.75 -7.81 5.26
CA ALA A 95 -3.84 -9.26 5.42
C ALA A 95 -2.46 -9.91 5.65
N VAL A 96 -1.43 -9.47 4.92
CA VAL A 96 -0.04 -9.92 5.14
C VAL A 96 0.42 -9.58 6.55
N LEU A 97 0.22 -8.33 7.01
CA LEU A 97 0.60 -7.92 8.37
C LEU A 97 -0.09 -8.78 9.44
N ARG A 98 -1.41 -9.04 9.30
CA ARG A 98 -2.14 -9.92 10.23
C ARG A 98 -1.59 -11.34 10.26
N TRP A 99 -1.27 -11.90 9.10
CA TRP A 99 -0.74 -13.25 9.00
C TRP A 99 0.67 -13.39 9.57
N ILE A 100 1.58 -12.42 9.35
CA ILE A 100 2.93 -12.49 9.93
C ILE A 100 2.95 -12.20 11.44
N ALA A 101 2.01 -11.38 11.92
CA ALA A 101 1.93 -10.97 13.32
C ALA A 101 1.15 -11.95 14.21
N GLN A 102 0.50 -12.97 13.63
CA GLN A 102 -0.33 -13.87 14.40
C GLN A 102 0.45 -14.75 15.38
N TYR A 103 -0.24 -15.22 16.41
CA TYR A 103 0.21 -16.27 17.30
C TYR A 103 -0.91 -17.31 17.53
N PRO A 104 -0.64 -18.63 17.54
CA PRO A 104 0.63 -19.28 17.23
C PRO A 104 1.16 -18.88 15.85
N ARG A 105 2.49 -18.78 15.71
CA ARG A 105 3.11 -18.39 14.45
C ARG A 105 2.71 -19.38 13.34
N PRO A 106 2.58 -18.94 12.08
CA PRO A 106 2.38 -19.86 10.96
C PRO A 106 3.43 -20.97 10.96
N SER A 107 3.02 -22.17 10.57
CA SER A 107 3.94 -23.31 10.46
C SER A 107 4.98 -23.06 9.36
N VAL A 108 6.11 -23.78 9.39
CA VAL A 108 7.11 -23.70 8.30
C VAL A 108 6.49 -24.09 6.96
N ALA A 109 5.60 -25.10 6.95
CA ALA A 109 4.89 -25.53 5.75
C ALA A 109 3.97 -24.43 5.19
N ASP A 110 3.23 -23.74 6.06
CA ASP A 110 2.44 -22.57 5.66
C ASP A 110 3.33 -21.44 5.16
N GLY A 111 4.46 -21.21 5.84
CA GLY A 111 5.51 -20.28 5.45
C GLY A 111 6.00 -20.51 4.02
N THR A 112 6.40 -21.74 3.70
CA THR A 112 6.85 -22.12 2.36
C THR A 112 5.73 -21.95 1.32
N ARG A 113 4.51 -22.41 1.63
CA ARG A 113 3.36 -22.31 0.71
C ARG A 113 3.02 -20.86 0.38
N VAL A 114 2.90 -20.02 1.41
CA VAL A 114 2.58 -18.59 1.26
C VAL A 114 3.72 -17.90 0.52
N SER A 115 4.98 -18.11 0.92
CA SER A 115 6.12 -17.45 0.28
C SER A 115 6.22 -17.75 -1.21
N GLY A 116 5.98 -19.00 -1.62
CA GLY A 116 5.99 -19.39 -3.04
C GLY A 116 4.83 -18.81 -3.86
N THR A 117 3.81 -18.23 -3.23
CA THR A 117 2.64 -17.65 -3.91
C THR A 117 2.63 -16.13 -3.85
N ILE A 118 2.95 -15.54 -2.70
CA ILE A 118 2.77 -14.10 -2.46
C ILE A 118 4.01 -13.28 -2.74
N LEU A 119 5.21 -13.86 -2.84
CA LEU A 119 6.42 -13.09 -3.08
C LEU A 119 6.54 -12.75 -4.56
N ALA A 120 6.82 -11.47 -4.82
CA ALA A 120 7.08 -10.96 -6.16
C ALA A 120 8.43 -11.44 -6.69
N GLU A 121 8.61 -11.39 -8.00
CA GLU A 121 9.95 -11.55 -8.57
C GLU A 121 10.89 -10.47 -8.00
N GLY A 122 12.09 -10.88 -7.60
CA GLY A 122 13.07 -9.97 -7.01
C GLY A 122 12.70 -9.44 -5.62
N ALA A 123 11.86 -10.16 -4.85
CA ALA A 123 11.55 -9.79 -3.48
C ALA A 123 12.82 -9.60 -2.62
N THR A 124 12.85 -8.55 -1.80
CA THR A 124 13.99 -8.17 -0.95
C THR A 124 13.55 -8.00 0.52
N GLY A 125 14.49 -7.60 1.40
CA GLY A 125 14.16 -7.35 2.81
C GLY A 125 13.96 -8.64 3.61
N THR A 126 13.16 -8.55 4.68
CA THR A 126 12.88 -9.71 5.54
C THR A 126 11.87 -10.65 4.88
N VAL A 127 10.98 -10.13 4.04
CA VAL A 127 9.98 -10.93 3.32
C VAL A 127 10.59 -11.90 2.32
N ALA A 128 11.76 -11.60 1.74
CA ALA A 128 12.49 -12.53 0.87
C ALA A 128 12.85 -13.86 1.58
N ASN A 129 12.96 -13.83 2.92
CA ASN A 129 13.27 -14.98 3.76
C ASN A 129 12.12 -15.36 4.69
N LEU A 130 10.87 -15.03 4.33
CA LEU A 130 9.69 -15.15 5.18
C LEU A 130 9.56 -16.52 5.86
N ALA A 131 9.64 -17.62 5.11
CA ALA A 131 9.55 -18.97 5.68
C ALA A 131 10.65 -19.26 6.71
N ALA A 132 11.89 -18.82 6.45
CA ALA A 132 13.01 -18.99 7.37
C ALA A 132 12.85 -18.13 8.63
N ASN A 133 12.38 -16.89 8.48
CA ASN A 133 12.13 -15.98 9.60
C ASN A 133 11.00 -16.49 10.52
N LEU A 134 9.97 -17.11 9.94
CA LEU A 134 8.92 -17.78 10.70
C LEU A 134 9.45 -18.98 11.47
N ALA A 135 10.31 -19.80 10.84
CA ALA A 135 10.94 -20.94 11.49
C ALA A 135 11.87 -20.55 12.65
N ALA A 136 12.55 -19.40 12.52
CA ALA A 136 13.48 -18.88 13.53
C ALA A 136 12.79 -18.14 14.69
N ALA A 137 11.50 -17.82 14.56
CA ALA A 137 10.77 -17.06 15.58
C ALA A 137 10.59 -17.89 16.85
N LYS A 138 10.99 -17.33 18.00
CA LYS A 138 10.83 -17.98 19.30
C LYS A 138 9.36 -17.90 19.78
N PRO A 139 8.85 -18.91 20.49
CA PRO A 139 7.57 -18.82 21.18
C PRO A 139 7.52 -17.63 22.12
N LEU A 140 6.34 -17.03 22.27
CA LEU A 140 6.11 -15.94 23.22
C LEU A 140 5.57 -16.53 24.54
N PRO A 141 6.33 -16.45 25.66
CA PRO A 141 5.88 -17.00 26.93
C PRO A 141 4.56 -16.37 27.39
N GLY A 142 3.59 -17.20 27.78
CA GLY A 142 2.28 -16.75 28.29
C GLY A 142 1.31 -16.24 27.20
N VAL A 143 1.69 -16.31 25.93
CA VAL A 143 0.80 -15.99 24.80
C VAL A 143 0.36 -17.31 24.17
N ASN A 144 -0.95 -17.54 24.11
CA ASN A 144 -1.58 -18.71 23.50
C ASN A 144 -2.24 -18.34 22.18
N SER A 145 -2.69 -17.09 22.04
CA SER A 145 -3.15 -16.53 20.78
C SER A 145 -2.73 -15.07 20.63
N GLY A 146 -2.53 -14.63 19.40
CA GLY A 146 -2.09 -13.29 19.05
C GLY A 146 -2.56 -12.91 17.66
N SER A 147 -2.94 -11.65 17.46
CA SER A 147 -3.30 -11.11 16.15
C SER A 147 -3.19 -9.59 16.13
N VAL A 148 -3.31 -9.01 14.94
CA VAL A 148 -3.52 -7.58 14.75
C VAL A 148 -5.00 -7.35 14.42
N ASN A 149 -5.58 -6.31 15.01
CA ASN A 149 -6.93 -5.84 14.74
C ASN A 149 -6.88 -4.43 14.09
N PHE A 150 -7.57 -4.27 12.97
CA PHE A 150 -7.66 -3.01 12.22
C PHE A 150 -8.89 -2.15 12.53
N ALA A 151 -9.65 -2.41 13.59
CA ALA A 151 -10.83 -1.60 13.96
C ALA A 151 -10.46 -0.12 14.17
N ASP A 152 -9.34 0.12 14.86
CA ASP A 152 -8.69 1.42 14.97
C ASP A 152 -7.42 1.50 14.12
N GLY A 153 -7.33 0.63 13.11
CA GLY A 153 -6.17 0.49 12.24
C GLY A 153 -6.02 1.66 11.29
N ARG A 154 -4.78 1.90 10.87
CA ARG A 154 -4.41 3.03 10.03
C ARG A 154 -3.53 2.58 8.88
N PHE A 155 -3.67 3.25 7.75
CA PHE A 155 -2.77 3.10 6.62
C PHE A 155 -2.33 4.46 6.09
N ALA A 156 -1.14 4.50 5.50
CA ALA A 156 -0.61 5.64 4.79
C ALA A 156 0.09 5.15 3.52
N ILE A 157 -0.34 5.65 2.36
CA ILE A 157 0.28 5.32 1.09
C ILE A 157 1.49 6.22 0.93
N GLU A 158 2.66 5.60 0.79
CA GLU A 158 3.93 6.31 0.61
C GLU A 158 4.22 6.54 -0.88
N GLU A 159 3.81 5.60 -1.72
CA GLU A 159 3.98 5.65 -3.17
C GLU A 159 2.93 4.77 -3.86
N SER A 160 2.40 5.22 -4.99
CA SER A 160 1.38 4.46 -5.73
C SER A 160 1.50 4.70 -7.23
N THR A 161 1.40 3.60 -7.97
CA THR A 161 1.24 3.54 -9.42
C THR A 161 0.12 2.53 -9.73
N ALA A 162 -0.21 2.33 -11.01
CA ALA A 162 -1.23 1.35 -11.39
C ALA A 162 -0.91 -0.08 -10.90
N ASP A 163 0.36 -0.48 -10.99
CA ASP A 163 0.81 -1.87 -10.73
C ASP A 163 1.72 -1.99 -9.50
N MET A 164 1.85 -0.94 -8.68
CA MET A 164 2.68 -0.95 -7.47
C MET A 164 2.13 0.00 -6.43
N VAL A 165 2.01 -0.46 -5.19
CA VAL A 165 1.68 0.36 -4.04
C VAL A 165 2.67 0.07 -2.93
N ARG A 166 3.27 1.13 -2.40
CA ARG A 166 4.04 1.09 -1.16
C ARG A 166 3.24 1.78 -0.07
N VAL A 167 2.86 1.00 0.94
CA VAL A 167 1.93 1.44 1.98
C VAL A 167 2.44 1.04 3.35
N THR A 168 2.39 1.98 4.29
CA THR A 168 2.50 1.67 5.72
C THR A 168 1.14 1.31 6.25
N VAL A 169 0.98 0.09 6.78
CA VAL A 169 -0.25 -0.38 7.43
C VAL A 169 0.03 -0.67 8.89
N GLY A 170 -0.93 -0.39 9.76
CA GLY A 170 -0.79 -0.63 11.18
C GLY A 170 -2.12 -0.86 11.88
N GLY A 171 -2.07 -1.65 12.95
CA GLY A 171 -3.23 -2.01 13.74
C GLY A 171 -2.87 -2.20 15.20
N THR A 172 -3.86 -2.61 15.98
CA THR A 172 -3.73 -2.83 17.41
C THR A 172 -3.51 -4.31 17.69
N GLU A 173 -2.64 -4.61 18.65
CA GLU A 173 -2.37 -5.98 19.03
C GLU A 173 -3.47 -6.54 19.94
N VAL A 174 -3.87 -7.77 19.65
CA VAL A 174 -4.75 -8.59 20.49
C VAL A 174 -3.96 -9.81 20.94
N ARG A 175 -3.91 -10.08 22.25
CA ARG A 175 -3.30 -11.30 22.81
C ARG A 175 -4.30 -12.02 23.69
N ASN A 176 -4.39 -13.35 23.55
CA ASN A 176 -5.30 -14.19 24.32
C ASN A 176 -6.77 -13.67 24.27
N GLY A 177 -7.18 -13.16 23.11
CA GLY A 177 -8.50 -12.57 22.87
C GLY A 177 -8.74 -11.18 23.47
N LYS A 178 -7.73 -10.53 24.05
CA LYS A 178 -7.84 -9.20 24.67
C LYS A 178 -6.96 -8.17 23.96
N PRO A 179 -7.46 -6.94 23.71
CA PRO A 179 -6.61 -5.84 23.25
C PRO A 179 -5.50 -5.55 24.26
N THR A 180 -4.28 -5.31 23.78
CA THR A 180 -3.13 -5.00 24.65
C THR A 180 -2.82 -3.50 24.76
N GLY A 181 -3.46 -2.69 23.91
CA GLY A 181 -3.13 -1.26 23.73
C GLY A 181 -1.83 -1.03 22.95
N GLN A 182 -1.08 -2.08 22.63
CA GLN A 182 0.11 -1.99 21.79
C GLN A 182 -0.32 -1.86 20.32
N LYS A 183 0.46 -1.09 19.56
CA LYS A 183 0.28 -0.90 18.12
C LYS A 183 1.42 -1.58 17.38
N ILE A 184 1.13 -2.08 16.18
CA ILE A 184 2.10 -2.70 15.28
C ILE A 184 1.90 -2.08 13.91
N ALA A 185 2.99 -1.76 13.22
CA ALA A 185 2.95 -1.28 11.85
C ALA A 185 4.10 -1.87 11.03
N SER A 186 3.90 -1.92 9.72
CA SER A 186 4.92 -2.29 8.75
C SER A 186 4.64 -1.57 7.44
N THR A 187 5.69 -1.12 6.78
CA THR A 187 5.60 -0.67 5.39
C THR A 187 5.81 -1.85 4.47
N VAL A 188 4.94 -2.00 3.49
CA VAL A 188 4.95 -3.11 2.54
C VAL A 188 4.87 -2.52 1.14
N THR A 189 5.78 -2.94 0.26
CA THR A 189 5.65 -2.71 -1.18
C THR A 189 5.00 -3.92 -1.80
N VAL A 190 3.83 -3.72 -2.40
CA VAL A 190 3.13 -4.74 -3.19
C VAL A 190 3.06 -4.34 -4.65
N VAL A 191 3.14 -5.33 -5.53
CA VAL A 191 3.20 -5.17 -6.99
C VAL A 191 2.23 -6.12 -7.66
N TRP A 192 1.65 -5.70 -8.77
CA TRP A 192 0.72 -6.53 -9.52
C TRP A 192 1.49 -7.43 -10.48
N GLU A 193 1.51 -8.72 -10.21
CA GLU A 193 2.21 -9.73 -11.00
C GLU A 193 1.32 -10.97 -11.13
N GLU A 194 1.25 -11.54 -12.34
CA GLU A 194 0.49 -12.77 -12.61
C GLU A 194 -0.99 -12.68 -12.17
N ASN A 195 -1.63 -11.52 -12.40
CA ASN A 195 -3.02 -11.23 -12.02
C ASN A 195 -3.29 -11.28 -10.51
N SER A 196 -2.30 -10.93 -9.68
CA SER A 196 -2.46 -10.82 -8.23
C SER A 196 -1.48 -9.81 -7.63
N TRP A 197 -1.83 -9.25 -6.47
CA TRP A 197 -0.86 -8.49 -5.68
C TRP A 197 0.17 -9.43 -5.05
N LYS A 198 1.45 -9.09 -5.18
CA LYS A 198 2.58 -9.81 -4.59
C LYS A 198 3.47 -8.87 -3.79
N VAL A 199 4.08 -9.35 -2.72
CA VAL A 199 4.95 -8.60 -1.83
C VAL A 199 6.37 -8.55 -2.42
N ARG A 200 6.87 -7.34 -2.64
CA ARG A 200 8.23 -7.09 -3.16
C ARG A 200 9.23 -6.73 -2.06
N SER A 201 8.80 -5.98 -1.04
CA SER A 201 9.67 -5.63 0.08
C SER A 201 8.86 -5.22 1.30
N ASP A 202 9.53 -5.22 2.45
CA ASP A 202 9.05 -4.68 3.71
C ASP A 202 10.01 -3.60 4.26
N GLY A 203 9.49 -2.74 5.12
CA GLY A 203 10.18 -1.59 5.65
C GLY A 203 9.52 -0.98 6.90
N THR A 204 10.03 0.18 7.30
CA THR A 204 9.53 0.97 8.43
C THR A 204 9.71 2.45 8.09
N GLU A 205 8.87 2.94 7.20
CA GLU A 205 8.94 4.30 6.69
C GLU A 205 8.32 5.31 7.66
N ARG A 206 7.36 4.88 8.47
CA ARG A 206 6.73 5.70 9.51
C ARG A 206 6.87 5.09 10.89
N THR A 207 6.91 5.98 11.88
CA THR A 207 6.69 5.60 13.28
C THR A 207 5.22 5.27 13.55
N LEU A 208 4.95 4.59 14.67
CA LEU A 208 3.59 4.33 15.12
C LEU A 208 2.83 5.63 15.44
N ASP A 209 3.51 6.64 15.96
CA ASP A 209 2.84 7.90 16.31
C ASP A 209 2.43 8.67 15.05
N GLU A 210 3.30 8.77 14.05
CA GLU A 210 2.98 9.40 12.76
C GLU A 210 1.83 8.67 12.04
N LEU A 211 1.90 7.32 11.96
CA LEU A 211 0.86 6.55 11.29
C LEU A 211 -0.50 6.70 11.97
N PHE A 212 -0.53 6.69 13.31
CA PHE A 212 -1.80 6.75 14.04
C PHE A 212 -2.33 8.17 14.24
N ALA A 213 -1.50 9.20 14.07
CA ALA A 213 -1.93 10.59 14.03
C ALA A 213 -2.52 10.96 12.65
N ASP A 214 -1.80 10.63 11.56
CA ASP A 214 -2.08 11.19 10.23
C ASP A 214 -2.58 10.15 9.21
N GLY A 215 -2.59 8.86 9.56
CA GLY A 215 -3.03 7.79 8.68
C GLY A 215 -4.54 7.74 8.45
N SER A 216 -4.92 7.23 7.28
CA SER A 216 -6.31 6.98 6.90
C SER A 216 -6.85 5.72 7.61
N ALA A 217 -8.13 5.72 7.95
CA ALA A 217 -8.79 4.58 8.58
C ALA A 217 -9.21 3.53 7.55
N PHE A 218 -9.13 2.25 7.92
CA PHE A 218 -9.74 1.17 7.14
C PHE A 218 -11.27 1.22 7.20
N SER A 219 -11.95 0.66 6.21
CA SER A 219 -13.42 0.53 6.22
C SER A 219 -13.95 -0.48 7.26
N GLY A 220 -13.06 -1.24 7.91
CA GLY A 220 -13.42 -2.21 8.94
C GLY A 220 -12.21 -2.85 9.61
N GLY A 221 -12.50 -3.63 10.67
CA GLY A 221 -11.50 -4.23 11.54
C GLY A 221 -11.88 -5.60 12.10
N CYS A 222 -10.89 -6.46 12.08
CA CYS A 222 -10.80 -7.82 12.60
C CYS A 222 -9.31 -8.06 12.84
#